data_AF-A0AA96FRS1-F1
#
_entry.id   AF-A0AA96FRS1-F1
#
_cell.length_a   1.000
_cell.length_b   1.000
_cell.length_c   1.000
_cell.angle_alpha   90.00
_cell.angle_beta   90.00
_cell.angle_gamma   90.00
#
_symmetry.space_group_name_H-M   'P 1'
#
loop_
_entity.id
_entity.type
_entity.pdbx_description
1 polymer ?
#
loop_
_entity_poly.entity_id
_entity_poly.type
_entity_poly.pdbx_seq_one_letter_code
_entity_poly.pdbx_strand_id
1 'polypeptide(L)'
;MADNVTSLFRGNAAHSPSMAALTRKGGDEAGPVDFCIPGNPYFPTPAMFQEMAARLPDIITYYPSSADTIAAELCDLLQLPPQCVAMGNGSTELITWIDHLLVRESLAVPVPTFGRWTDQPMETGKRVDMFPLQESSGFALDLVQYAEFIRKRGTRVAVVCNPNNPDGGFLYKHALVQFMDAMADLDLIVVDESFLEFADAEAEPSVVQEAMLRPNVVVLRSLGKNFGLHGVRFGYLVANPALAGRVRSMLPKWNLNSFAEHIVFMLKEHGAEYQQSLTQVRRDRLEMASHLSALPGLTVYPSQGNFLFVRLPVGAEGTVVRDRLLTEHRILVRECGNKIGSSSRFLRLVVRPEVDVRRLVSAMEQVLFGTRRGAAVPELGTGTSYSSGTAAVDRLVSETNGAGLRMPAAQAAGAGAVGLAAAPAAGTGMPLPAAGPAAPPAQPAGGGMPMPAAAQFPAPQPQFQPQLAPVPVPAPAPPMQPLAPAAQQMPAPVPIPAPLPTPVPAPVPAPMPAPVPAPVPAPAPAATGPTPPGVPARGGLTAAQVRGMTAPPPGNPGLTPAPATGWPSPQNWPNAAGMGQAG
;
A
#
# COMPACT_ATOMS: atom_id res chain seq x y z
N MET A 1 35.25 -7.25 13.19
CA MET A 1 33.84 -6.98 13.59
C MET A 1 32.98 -7.91 12.75
N ALA A 2 32.07 -8.67 13.36
CA ALA A 2 31.08 -9.41 12.57
C ALA A 2 30.09 -8.42 11.95
N ASP A 3 29.74 -8.59 10.68
CA ASP A 3 28.79 -7.70 10.03
C ASP A 3 27.40 -7.83 10.66
N ASN A 4 27.00 -6.85 11.47
CA ASN A 4 25.67 -6.76 12.05
C ASN A 4 24.59 -6.83 10.94
N VAL A 5 23.44 -7.46 11.21
CA VAL A 5 22.30 -7.57 10.28
C VAL A 5 21.87 -6.21 9.72
N THR A 6 22.04 -5.13 10.49
CA THR A 6 21.76 -3.74 10.09
C THR A 6 22.61 -3.24 8.92
N SER A 7 23.76 -3.86 8.64
CA SER A 7 24.58 -3.56 7.45
C SER A 7 23.82 -3.79 6.13
N LEU A 8 22.80 -4.67 6.12
CA LEU A 8 21.97 -4.92 4.93
C LEU A 8 21.17 -3.70 4.46
N PHE A 9 20.91 -2.73 5.34
CA PHE A 9 20.24 -1.46 4.97
C PHE A 9 21.19 -0.42 4.36
N ARG A 10 22.51 -0.67 4.35
CA ARG A 10 23.52 0.28 3.82
C ARG A 10 23.93 -0.01 2.37
N GLY A 11 23.54 -1.16 1.80
CA GLY A 11 24.23 -1.75 0.65
C GLY A 11 23.38 -2.09 -0.57
N ASN A 12 22.17 -1.55 -0.74
CA ASN A 12 21.33 -1.86 -1.90
C ASN A 12 20.39 -0.72 -2.31
N ALA A 13 20.04 -0.68 -3.60
CA ALA A 13 19.00 0.22 -4.14
C ALA A 13 17.57 -0.21 -3.74
N ALA A 14 17.38 -1.43 -3.23
CA ALA A 14 16.09 -1.89 -2.73
C ALA A 14 15.75 -1.23 -1.38
N HIS A 15 14.56 -0.65 -1.27
CA HIS A 15 14.13 0.10 -0.08
C HIS A 15 14.12 -0.68 1.24
N SER A 16 14.19 -2.01 1.21
CA SER A 16 14.35 -2.89 2.38
C SER A 16 15.01 -4.20 1.95
N PRO A 17 15.87 -4.82 2.79
CA PRO A 17 16.46 -6.12 2.50
C PRO A 17 15.39 -7.22 2.54
N SER A 18 15.55 -8.25 1.70
CA SER A 18 14.64 -9.39 1.69
C SER A 18 14.70 -10.19 2.99
N MET A 19 13.57 -10.78 3.41
CA MET A 19 13.52 -11.70 4.56
C MET A 19 14.55 -12.82 4.46
N ALA A 20 14.73 -13.45 3.29
CA ALA A 20 15.76 -14.47 3.08
C ALA A 20 17.20 -13.98 3.34
N ALA A 21 17.51 -12.70 3.10
CA ALA A 21 18.80 -12.11 3.44
C ALA A 21 18.93 -11.83 4.95
N LEU A 22 17.85 -11.41 5.60
CA LEU A 22 17.77 -11.20 7.05
C LEU A 22 17.91 -12.52 7.81
N THR A 23 17.21 -13.58 7.40
CA THR A 23 17.33 -14.95 7.95
C THR A 23 18.76 -15.46 7.81
N ARG A 24 19.35 -15.44 6.59
CA ARG A 24 20.74 -15.91 6.36
C ARG A 24 21.78 -15.15 7.18
N LYS A 25 21.63 -13.83 7.36
CA LYS A 25 22.59 -13.02 8.14
C LYS A 25 22.30 -13.02 9.64
N GLY A 26 21.06 -13.32 10.04
CA GLY A 26 20.57 -13.31 11.41
C GLY A 26 20.70 -14.64 12.16
N GLY A 27 21.21 -15.70 11.51
CA GLY A 27 21.64 -16.96 12.13
C GLY A 27 20.53 -17.86 12.67
N ASP A 28 19.28 -17.62 12.32
CA ASP A 28 18.09 -18.31 12.84
C ASP A 28 17.08 -18.50 11.70
N GLU A 29 16.56 -19.72 11.57
CA GLU A 29 15.69 -20.16 10.47
C GLU A 29 14.35 -19.41 10.41
N ALA A 30 13.82 -18.96 11.55
CA ALA A 30 12.51 -18.32 11.62
C ALA A 30 12.50 -16.86 11.11
N GLY A 31 13.66 -16.19 11.09
CA GLY A 31 13.78 -14.78 10.74
C GLY A 31 13.13 -13.82 11.76
N PRO A 32 13.08 -12.50 11.46
CA PRO A 32 12.36 -11.52 12.29
C PRO A 32 10.85 -11.53 12.04
N VAL A 33 10.06 -11.00 12.99
CA VAL A 33 8.63 -10.71 12.76
C VAL A 33 8.50 -9.53 11.79
N ASP A 34 7.82 -9.74 10.67
CA ASP A 34 7.72 -8.77 9.57
C ASP A 34 6.53 -7.81 9.74
N PHE A 35 6.83 -6.59 10.18
CA PHE A 35 5.94 -5.42 10.16
C PHE A 35 6.26 -4.46 9.01
N CYS A 36 7.08 -4.89 8.04
CA CYS A 36 7.57 -4.08 6.93
C CYS A 36 6.82 -4.35 5.62
N ILE A 37 6.60 -5.60 5.23
CA ILE A 37 5.98 -5.94 3.93
C ILE A 37 4.45 -6.14 4.08
N PRO A 38 3.58 -5.33 3.46
CA PRO A 38 2.14 -5.40 3.72
C PRO A 38 1.47 -6.52 2.93
N GLY A 39 1.19 -7.63 3.61
CA GLY A 39 0.39 -8.75 3.13
C GLY A 39 -0.81 -9.04 4.04
N ASN A 40 -1.67 -9.97 3.62
CA ASN A 40 -2.72 -10.54 4.47
C ASN A 40 -2.13 -11.70 5.30
N PRO A 41 -2.11 -11.64 6.64
CA PRO A 41 -1.55 -12.70 7.47
C PRO A 41 -2.50 -13.90 7.66
N TYR A 42 -3.74 -13.81 7.17
CA TYR A 42 -4.81 -14.80 7.38
C TYR A 42 -5.25 -15.52 6.10
N PHE A 43 -4.60 -15.25 4.97
CA PHE A 43 -4.84 -15.93 3.71
C PHE A 43 -3.51 -16.15 2.95
N PRO A 44 -3.34 -17.30 2.27
CA PRO A 44 -4.14 -18.52 2.37
C PRO A 44 -4.12 -19.13 3.78
N THR A 45 -5.05 -20.03 4.07
CA THR A 45 -5.06 -20.78 5.34
C THR A 45 -3.97 -21.88 5.33
N PRO A 46 -3.58 -22.43 6.49
CA PRO A 46 -2.63 -23.55 6.54
C PRO A 46 -3.06 -24.78 5.70
N ALA A 47 -4.36 -25.01 5.55
CA ALA A 47 -4.89 -26.09 4.70
C ALA A 47 -4.66 -25.81 3.20
N MET A 48 -4.92 -24.59 2.74
CA MET A 48 -4.63 -24.17 1.36
C MET A 48 -3.13 -24.26 1.04
N PHE A 49 -2.26 -23.95 2.01
CA PHE A 49 -0.82 -24.17 1.85
C PHE A 49 -0.44 -25.66 1.72
N GLN A 50 -1.15 -26.57 2.41
CA GLN A 50 -0.95 -28.01 2.27
C GLN A 50 -1.44 -28.52 0.90
N GLU A 51 -2.55 -27.98 0.39
CA GLU A 51 -3.04 -28.27 -0.96
C GLU A 51 -2.04 -27.82 -2.04
N MET A 52 -1.56 -26.57 -1.96
CA MET A 52 -0.49 -26.06 -2.84
C MET A 52 0.78 -26.91 -2.77
N ALA A 53 1.15 -27.40 -1.58
CA ALA A 53 2.31 -28.28 -1.41
C ALA A 53 2.10 -29.66 -2.05
N ALA A 54 0.90 -30.24 -1.93
CA ALA A 54 0.54 -31.49 -2.59
C ALA A 54 0.50 -31.35 -4.12
N ARG A 55 0.09 -30.20 -4.65
CA ARG A 55 0.09 -29.84 -6.08
C ARG A 55 1.42 -29.32 -6.61
N LEU A 56 2.42 -29.10 -5.75
CA LEU A 56 3.67 -28.46 -6.14
C LEU A 56 4.37 -29.10 -7.35
N PRO A 57 4.43 -30.45 -7.51
CA PRO A 57 5.02 -31.05 -8.71
C PRO A 57 4.31 -30.66 -10.01
N ASP A 58 2.98 -30.62 -10.03
CA ASP A 58 2.19 -30.19 -11.20
C ASP A 58 2.47 -28.70 -11.48
N ILE A 59 2.37 -27.86 -10.46
CA ILE A 59 2.52 -26.39 -10.55
C ILE A 59 3.90 -26.00 -11.13
N ILE A 60 4.98 -26.70 -10.77
CA ILE A 60 6.33 -26.35 -11.24
C ILE A 60 6.75 -27.05 -12.54
N THR A 61 6.06 -28.10 -12.98
CA THR A 61 6.43 -28.87 -14.19
C THR A 61 5.54 -28.59 -15.40
N TYR A 62 4.30 -28.16 -15.19
CA TYR A 62 3.39 -27.81 -16.29
C TYR A 62 3.50 -26.33 -16.67
N TYR A 63 3.38 -26.05 -17.97
CA TYR A 63 3.07 -24.70 -18.42
C TYR A 63 1.70 -24.29 -17.86
N PRO A 64 1.53 -23.02 -17.45
CA PRO A 64 0.22 -22.53 -17.06
C PRO A 64 -0.75 -22.54 -18.24
N SER A 65 -2.04 -22.36 -17.96
CA SER A 65 -3.03 -22.00 -18.97
C SER A 65 -2.69 -20.67 -19.66
N SER A 66 -3.38 -20.38 -20.76
CA SER A 66 -3.22 -19.10 -21.45
C SER A 66 -3.57 -17.92 -20.54
N ALA A 67 -2.93 -16.77 -20.75
CA ALA A 67 -3.23 -15.56 -19.98
C ALA A 67 -4.71 -15.14 -20.12
N ASP A 68 -5.34 -15.38 -21.27
CA ASP A 68 -6.77 -15.11 -21.49
C ASP A 68 -7.65 -16.07 -20.68
N THR A 69 -7.24 -17.33 -20.51
CA THR A 69 -7.92 -18.32 -19.64
C THR A 69 -7.87 -17.88 -18.18
N ILE A 70 -6.67 -17.57 -17.66
CA ILE A 70 -6.49 -17.15 -16.26
C ILE A 70 -7.21 -15.81 -16.01
N ALA A 71 -7.22 -14.91 -17.00
CA ALA A 71 -7.95 -13.65 -16.94
C ALA A 71 -9.47 -13.85 -16.93
N ALA A 72 -10.02 -14.74 -17.77
CA ALA A 72 -11.45 -15.05 -17.76
C ALA A 72 -11.89 -15.59 -16.38
N GLU A 73 -11.11 -16.52 -15.81
CA GLU A 73 -11.38 -17.13 -14.50
C GLU A 73 -11.37 -16.11 -13.35
N LEU A 74 -10.41 -15.18 -13.36
CA LEU A 74 -10.41 -14.05 -12.42
C LEU A 74 -11.56 -13.08 -12.69
N CYS A 75 -11.92 -12.84 -13.95
CA CYS A 75 -12.99 -11.92 -14.32
C CYS A 75 -14.37 -12.44 -13.92
N ASP A 76 -14.62 -13.75 -14.01
CA ASP A 76 -15.83 -14.38 -13.51
C ASP A 76 -15.97 -14.22 -11.99
N LEU A 77 -14.87 -14.38 -11.23
CA LEU A 77 -14.86 -14.12 -9.79
C LEU A 77 -15.13 -12.65 -9.44
N LEU A 78 -14.58 -11.72 -10.22
CA LEU A 78 -14.69 -10.27 -9.99
C LEU A 78 -15.96 -9.65 -10.61
N GLN A 79 -16.74 -10.42 -11.39
CA GLN A 79 -17.86 -9.93 -12.20
C GLN A 79 -17.45 -8.77 -13.14
N LEU A 80 -16.29 -8.91 -13.79
CA LEU A 80 -15.75 -7.95 -14.76
C LEU A 80 -15.74 -8.54 -16.18
N PRO A 81 -15.90 -7.74 -17.25
CA PRO A 81 -15.75 -8.20 -18.62
C PRO A 81 -14.26 -8.45 -18.96
N PRO A 82 -13.84 -9.65 -19.43
CA PRO A 82 -12.43 -9.96 -19.68
C PRO A 82 -11.70 -8.99 -20.63
N GLN A 83 -12.41 -8.42 -21.62
CA GLN A 83 -11.84 -7.45 -22.54
C GLN A 83 -11.33 -6.18 -21.85
N CYS A 84 -11.93 -5.80 -20.71
CA CYS A 84 -11.59 -4.64 -19.89
C CYS A 84 -10.39 -4.87 -18.94
N VAL A 85 -9.85 -6.11 -18.88
CA VAL A 85 -8.81 -6.49 -17.94
C VAL A 85 -7.50 -6.82 -18.65
N ALA A 86 -6.38 -6.45 -18.02
CA ALA A 86 -5.06 -6.95 -18.39
C ALA A 86 -4.31 -7.40 -17.12
N MET A 87 -3.93 -8.67 -17.07
CA MET A 87 -3.23 -9.28 -15.93
C MET A 87 -1.72 -9.22 -16.12
N GLY A 88 -1.00 -8.81 -15.08
CA GLY A 88 0.46 -8.69 -15.09
C GLY A 88 1.13 -9.45 -13.95
N ASN A 89 2.47 -9.53 -14.03
CA ASN A 89 3.40 -10.15 -13.09
C ASN A 89 3.56 -9.33 -11.78
N GLY A 90 2.41 -8.96 -11.21
CA GLY A 90 2.23 -7.94 -10.18
C GLY A 90 1.99 -6.54 -10.75
N SER A 91 1.37 -5.65 -9.96
CA SER A 91 1.06 -4.29 -10.43
C SER A 91 2.27 -3.48 -10.86
N THR A 92 3.48 -3.78 -10.37
CA THR A 92 4.72 -3.13 -10.82
C THR A 92 5.01 -3.33 -12.31
N GLU A 93 4.75 -4.52 -12.88
CA GLU A 93 4.90 -4.75 -14.33
C GLU A 93 3.91 -3.85 -15.11
N LEU A 94 2.69 -3.72 -14.60
CA LEU A 94 1.66 -2.89 -15.21
C LEU A 94 1.98 -1.40 -15.09
N ILE A 95 2.59 -0.93 -13.99
CA ILE A 95 3.11 0.44 -13.86
C ILE A 95 4.17 0.72 -14.93
N THR A 96 5.10 -0.21 -15.17
CA THR A 96 6.10 -0.11 -16.25
C THR A 96 5.44 0.00 -17.62
N TRP A 97 4.41 -0.81 -17.93
CA TRP A 97 3.71 -0.71 -19.21
C TRP A 97 2.84 0.53 -19.36
N ILE A 98 2.20 1.00 -18.29
CA ILE A 98 1.48 2.29 -18.26
C ILE A 98 2.45 3.44 -18.57
N ASP A 99 3.62 3.44 -17.94
CA ASP A 99 4.67 4.44 -18.16
C ASP A 99 5.22 4.42 -19.60
N HIS A 100 5.43 3.24 -20.20
CA HIS A 100 5.92 3.14 -21.58
C HIS A 100 4.87 3.44 -22.67
N LEU A 101 3.58 3.18 -22.41
CA LEU A 101 2.54 3.19 -23.45
C LEU A 101 1.56 4.37 -23.36
N LEU A 102 1.35 4.89 -22.14
CA LEU A 102 0.27 5.84 -21.84
C LEU A 102 0.80 7.17 -21.29
N VAL A 103 1.94 7.18 -20.59
CA VAL A 103 2.61 8.42 -20.19
C VAL A 103 3.53 8.89 -21.32
N ARG A 104 3.42 10.17 -21.71
CA ARG A 104 4.27 10.77 -22.75
C ARG A 104 5.42 11.57 -22.15
N GLU A 105 5.11 12.75 -21.62
CA GLU A 105 6.11 13.73 -21.16
C GLU A 105 6.16 13.86 -19.64
N SER A 106 5.00 13.73 -18.98
CA SER A 106 4.86 14.08 -17.56
C SER A 106 3.72 13.36 -16.88
N LEU A 107 3.88 13.11 -15.59
CA LEU A 107 2.80 12.70 -14.68
C LEU A 107 2.86 13.46 -13.36
N ALA A 108 1.68 13.70 -12.79
CA ALA A 108 1.52 14.27 -11.46
C ALA A 108 1.24 13.16 -10.47
N VAL A 109 1.78 13.29 -9.25
CA VAL A 109 1.59 12.31 -8.19
C VAL A 109 1.68 12.96 -6.79
N PRO A 110 0.79 12.62 -5.85
CA PRO A 110 0.92 13.03 -4.45
C PRO A 110 2.15 12.40 -3.79
N VAL A 111 2.82 13.12 -2.88
CA VAL A 111 3.92 12.58 -2.07
C VAL A 111 3.67 12.87 -0.58
N PRO A 112 3.90 11.91 0.34
CA PRO A 112 4.55 10.62 0.12
C PRO A 112 3.62 9.58 -0.51
N THR A 113 4.19 8.71 -1.36
CA THR A 113 3.45 7.62 -2.00
C THR A 113 4.34 6.38 -2.25
N PHE A 114 3.86 5.41 -3.04
CA PHE A 114 4.62 4.25 -3.48
C PHE A 114 5.66 4.66 -4.52
N GLY A 115 6.95 4.45 -4.21
CA GLY A 115 8.09 4.96 -5.00
C GLY A 115 8.06 4.61 -6.48
N ARG A 116 7.44 3.50 -6.90
CA ARG A 116 7.33 3.20 -8.34
C ARG A 116 6.55 4.22 -9.16
N TRP A 117 5.70 5.05 -8.54
CA TRP A 117 5.07 6.19 -9.23
C TRP A 117 5.99 7.42 -9.40
N THR A 118 7.11 7.49 -8.69
CA THR A 118 8.17 8.49 -8.90
C THR A 118 9.34 7.93 -9.70
N ASP A 119 9.76 6.70 -9.40
CA ASP A 119 11.02 6.13 -9.88
C ASP A 119 10.90 5.72 -11.36
N GLN A 120 9.85 4.98 -11.73
CA GLN A 120 9.62 4.49 -13.10
C GLN A 120 9.60 5.62 -14.16
N PRO A 121 8.82 6.71 -14.01
CA PRO A 121 8.86 7.81 -14.98
C PRO A 121 10.20 8.55 -15.01
N MET A 122 10.91 8.67 -13.87
CA MET A 122 12.24 9.27 -13.82
C MET A 122 13.29 8.39 -14.52
N GLU A 123 13.24 7.07 -14.31
CA GLU A 123 14.05 6.05 -14.99
C GLU A 123 13.88 6.11 -16.52
N THR A 124 12.71 6.52 -17.01
CA THR A 124 12.42 6.68 -18.46
C THR A 124 12.47 8.13 -18.96
N GLY A 125 13.03 9.06 -18.17
CA GLY A 125 13.30 10.44 -18.58
C GLY A 125 12.09 11.38 -18.61
N LYS A 126 10.97 11.01 -18.00
CA LYS A 126 9.74 11.81 -17.92
C LYS A 126 9.74 12.73 -16.70
N ARG A 127 9.02 13.84 -16.80
CA ARG A 127 8.85 14.81 -15.70
C ARG A 127 7.86 14.29 -14.66
N VAL A 128 8.24 14.30 -13.38
CA VAL A 128 7.34 13.98 -12.27
C VAL A 128 6.99 15.26 -11.52
N ASP A 129 5.72 15.65 -11.60
CA ASP A 129 5.18 16.83 -10.92
C ASP A 129 4.60 16.38 -9.55
N MET A 130 5.42 16.51 -8.50
CA MET A 130 5.10 15.98 -7.17
C MET A 130 4.24 16.97 -6.36
N PHE A 131 3.07 16.52 -5.88
CA PHE A 131 2.16 17.31 -5.03
C PHE A 131 2.36 16.94 -3.54
N PRO A 132 2.92 17.84 -2.70
CA PRO A 132 3.25 17.50 -1.31
C PRO A 132 2.01 17.47 -0.39
N LEU A 133 1.67 16.29 0.10
CA LEU A 133 0.67 16.07 1.14
C LEU A 133 1.19 16.62 2.48
N GLN A 134 0.36 17.42 3.17
CA GLN A 134 0.80 18.12 4.38
C GLN A 134 0.54 17.30 5.64
N GLU A 135 1.56 17.14 6.50
CA GLU A 135 1.43 16.47 7.80
C GLU A 135 0.36 17.17 8.67
N SER A 136 0.28 18.50 8.61
CA SER A 136 -0.71 19.30 9.35
C SER A 136 -2.16 18.97 9.00
N SER A 137 -2.40 18.40 7.81
CA SER A 137 -3.71 17.95 7.32
C SER A 137 -3.85 16.42 7.40
N GLY A 138 -3.01 15.75 8.20
CA GLY A 138 -3.01 14.29 8.32
C GLY A 138 -2.58 13.55 7.05
N PHE A 139 -1.84 14.21 6.15
CA PHE A 139 -1.54 13.76 4.78
C PHE A 139 -2.79 13.58 3.87
N ALA A 140 -3.94 14.16 4.23
CA ALA A 140 -5.13 14.11 3.39
C ALA A 140 -4.90 14.75 2.00
N LEU A 141 -5.36 14.08 0.95
CA LEU A 141 -5.30 14.56 -0.44
C LEU A 141 -6.53 15.42 -0.76
N ASP A 142 -6.34 16.72 -0.87
CA ASP A 142 -7.33 17.63 -1.43
C ASP A 142 -7.32 17.51 -2.98
N LEU A 143 -8.38 16.91 -3.53
CA LEU A 143 -8.51 16.69 -4.98
C LEU A 143 -8.72 17.98 -5.78
N VAL A 144 -9.22 19.06 -5.17
CA VAL A 144 -9.39 20.37 -5.84
C VAL A 144 -8.03 21.04 -5.97
N GLN A 145 -7.28 21.14 -4.88
CA GLN A 145 -5.91 21.68 -4.91
C GLN A 145 -4.98 20.84 -5.79
N TYR A 146 -5.17 19.52 -5.82
CA TYR A 146 -4.40 18.65 -6.71
C TYR A 146 -4.76 18.85 -8.19
N ALA A 147 -6.05 19.00 -8.52
CA ALA A 147 -6.49 19.37 -9.87
C ALA A 147 -5.88 20.73 -10.31
N GLU A 148 -5.98 21.77 -9.47
CA GLU A 148 -5.37 23.08 -9.72
C GLU A 148 -3.86 22.99 -9.95
N PHE A 149 -3.15 22.18 -9.14
CA PHE A 149 -1.74 21.90 -9.32
C PHE A 149 -1.44 21.26 -10.68
N ILE A 150 -2.18 20.21 -11.08
CA ILE A 150 -2.04 19.56 -12.39
C ILE A 150 -2.22 20.58 -13.52
N ARG A 151 -3.26 21.44 -13.46
CA ARG A 151 -3.50 22.50 -14.43
C ARG A 151 -2.33 23.49 -14.50
N LYS A 152 -1.89 24.00 -13.35
CA LYS A 152 -0.78 24.96 -13.22
C LYS A 152 0.55 24.43 -13.75
N ARG A 153 0.78 23.12 -13.63
CA ARG A 153 1.99 22.43 -14.13
C ARG A 153 1.90 22.03 -15.61
N GLY A 154 0.71 22.11 -16.23
CA GLY A 154 0.46 21.62 -17.58
C GLY A 154 0.64 20.11 -17.72
N THR A 155 0.48 19.37 -16.62
CA THR A 155 0.74 17.93 -16.57
C THR A 155 -0.43 17.17 -17.19
N ARG A 156 -0.13 16.11 -17.96
CA ARG A 156 -1.13 15.41 -18.80
C ARG A 156 -1.58 14.05 -18.26
N VAL A 157 -0.89 13.53 -17.25
CA VAL A 157 -1.26 12.30 -16.53
C VAL A 157 -1.38 12.59 -15.04
N ALA A 158 -2.42 12.07 -14.38
CA ALA A 158 -2.59 12.14 -12.94
C ALA A 158 -2.57 10.74 -12.31
N VAL A 159 -1.85 10.58 -11.20
CA VAL A 159 -1.87 9.35 -10.39
C VAL A 159 -2.55 9.64 -9.04
N VAL A 160 -3.40 8.72 -8.58
CA VAL A 160 -3.98 8.70 -7.23
C VAL A 160 -3.87 7.28 -6.68
N CYS A 161 -3.23 7.10 -5.53
CA CYS A 161 -3.24 5.82 -4.81
C CYS A 161 -4.36 5.85 -3.77
N ASN A 162 -5.28 4.88 -3.78
CA ASN A 162 -6.42 4.84 -2.86
C ASN A 162 -6.73 3.41 -2.39
N PRO A 163 -6.45 3.03 -1.13
CA PRO A 163 -5.75 3.80 -0.10
C PRO A 163 -4.29 4.11 -0.46
N ASN A 164 -3.77 5.27 -0.05
CA ASN A 164 -2.38 5.65 -0.33
C ASN A 164 -1.38 4.88 0.55
N ASN A 165 -0.13 4.82 0.11
CA ASN A 165 0.97 4.15 0.81
C ASN A 165 2.18 5.11 0.87
N PRO A 166 2.53 5.66 2.04
CA PRO A 166 2.61 4.92 3.29
C PRO A 166 1.55 5.27 4.33
N ASP A 167 0.84 6.37 4.16
CA ASP A 167 -0.06 6.99 5.14
C ASP A 167 -1.34 6.18 5.40
N GLY A 168 -1.88 5.53 4.37
CA GLY A 168 -3.13 4.77 4.45
C GLY A 168 -4.39 5.60 4.18
N GLY A 169 -4.23 6.89 3.85
CA GLY A 169 -5.30 7.83 3.57
C GLY A 169 -6.21 7.35 2.43
N PHE A 170 -7.48 7.75 2.53
CA PHE A 170 -8.56 7.24 1.70
C PHE A 170 -9.45 8.35 1.16
N LEU A 171 -9.90 8.17 -0.07
CA LEU A 171 -10.85 9.01 -0.78
C LEU A 171 -12.10 8.19 -1.09
N TYR A 172 -13.26 8.74 -0.74
CA TYR A 172 -14.55 8.15 -1.10
C TYR A 172 -14.74 8.13 -2.63
N LYS A 173 -15.38 7.08 -3.13
CA LYS A 173 -15.68 6.86 -4.56
C LYS A 173 -16.28 8.09 -5.25
N HIS A 174 -17.24 8.76 -4.61
CA HIS A 174 -17.90 9.95 -5.19
C HIS A 174 -16.92 11.10 -5.47
N ALA A 175 -15.93 11.31 -4.59
CA ALA A 175 -14.92 12.36 -4.74
C ALA A 175 -13.92 12.02 -5.87
N LEU A 176 -13.55 10.74 -6.00
CA LEU A 176 -12.77 10.25 -7.15
C LEU A 176 -13.52 10.42 -8.47
N VAL A 177 -14.83 10.13 -8.51
CA VAL A 177 -15.68 10.36 -9.70
C VAL A 177 -15.69 11.83 -10.10
N GLN A 178 -15.93 12.73 -9.14
CA GLN A 178 -15.89 14.18 -9.39
C GLN A 178 -14.52 14.66 -9.91
N PHE A 179 -13.42 14.12 -9.39
CA PHE A 179 -12.08 14.40 -9.91
C PHE A 179 -11.88 13.86 -11.34
N MET A 180 -12.37 12.65 -11.64
CA MET A 180 -12.33 12.09 -13.00
C MET A 180 -13.18 12.89 -14.00
N ASP A 181 -14.29 13.47 -13.57
CA ASP A 181 -15.10 14.39 -14.38
C ASP A 181 -14.37 15.73 -14.62
N ALA A 182 -13.85 16.35 -13.55
CA ALA A 182 -13.13 17.62 -13.62
C ALA A 182 -11.80 17.55 -14.40
N MET A 183 -11.25 16.34 -14.55
CA MET A 183 -9.98 16.06 -15.25
C MET A 183 -10.17 15.19 -16.50
N ALA A 184 -11.39 15.12 -17.04
CA ALA A 184 -11.75 14.26 -18.18
C ALA A 184 -10.97 14.56 -19.48
N ASP A 185 -10.37 15.75 -19.63
CA ASP A 185 -9.50 16.09 -20.77
C ASP A 185 -8.06 15.60 -20.62
N LEU A 186 -7.62 15.05 -19.49
CA LEU A 186 -6.27 14.51 -19.32
C LEU A 186 -6.02 13.32 -20.25
N ASP A 187 -4.76 13.12 -20.65
CA ASP A 187 -4.34 11.96 -21.45
C ASP A 187 -4.54 10.65 -20.68
N LEU A 188 -4.37 10.67 -19.34
CA LEU A 188 -4.59 9.52 -18.46
C LEU A 188 -4.85 9.94 -17.00
N ILE A 189 -5.76 9.24 -16.33
CA ILE A 189 -5.89 9.20 -14.87
C ILE A 189 -5.67 7.76 -14.42
N VAL A 190 -4.75 7.56 -13.47
CA VAL A 190 -4.47 6.25 -12.89
C VAL A 190 -4.90 6.22 -11.43
N VAL A 191 -5.70 5.22 -11.06
CA VAL A 191 -6.11 4.97 -9.68
C VAL A 191 -5.49 3.64 -9.21
N ASP A 192 -4.50 3.70 -8.32
CA ASP A 192 -3.87 2.52 -7.73
C ASP A 192 -4.65 2.07 -6.48
N GLU A 193 -5.55 1.11 -6.69
CA GLU A 193 -6.42 0.50 -5.69
C GLU A 193 -5.77 -0.73 -5.02
N SER A 194 -4.44 -0.83 -5.05
CA SER A 194 -3.59 -1.91 -4.50
C SER A 194 -3.90 -2.43 -3.09
N PHE A 195 -4.65 -1.68 -2.28
CA PHE A 195 -4.96 -2.00 -0.88
C PHE A 195 -6.47 -1.89 -0.58
N LEU A 196 -7.31 -1.67 -1.58
CA LEU A 196 -8.72 -1.32 -1.40
C LEU A 196 -9.55 -2.46 -0.79
N GLU A 197 -9.13 -3.71 -0.94
CA GLU A 197 -9.79 -4.85 -0.30
C GLU A 197 -9.76 -4.78 1.24
N PHE A 198 -8.80 -4.03 1.81
CA PHE A 198 -8.73 -3.77 3.25
C PHE A 198 -9.57 -2.56 3.70
N ALA A 199 -10.19 -1.81 2.78
CA ALA A 199 -11.04 -0.68 3.13
C ALA A 199 -12.37 -1.16 3.76
N ASP A 200 -12.89 -0.36 4.69
CA ASP A 200 -14.19 -0.50 5.38
C ASP A 200 -14.95 0.84 5.52
N ALA A 201 -14.42 1.94 4.97
CA ALA A 201 -15.04 3.27 5.02
C ALA A 201 -16.35 3.42 4.23
N GLU A 202 -16.56 2.60 3.19
CA GLU A 202 -17.81 2.49 2.43
C GLU A 202 -17.94 1.08 1.82
N ALA A 203 -19.16 0.69 1.42
CA ALA A 203 -19.44 -0.68 0.96
C ALA A 203 -18.87 -1.01 -0.44
N GLU A 204 -18.89 -0.03 -1.36
CA GLU A 204 -18.40 -0.18 -2.74
C GLU A 204 -17.37 0.90 -3.09
N PRO A 205 -16.17 0.90 -2.48
CA PRO A 205 -15.19 1.98 -2.61
C PRO A 205 -14.50 2.04 -3.99
N SER A 206 -14.78 1.06 -4.86
CA SER A 206 -14.05 0.84 -6.12
C SER A 206 -14.55 1.69 -7.28
N VAL A 207 -13.62 2.26 -8.05
CA VAL A 207 -13.90 2.96 -9.31
C VAL A 207 -13.64 2.11 -10.57
N VAL A 208 -13.49 0.78 -10.45
CA VAL A 208 -13.32 -0.10 -11.64
C VAL A 208 -14.43 0.05 -12.69
N GLN A 209 -15.67 0.31 -12.26
CA GLN A 209 -16.81 0.53 -13.16
C GLN A 209 -16.63 1.81 -13.99
N GLU A 210 -16.11 2.88 -13.39
CA GLU A 210 -15.77 4.14 -14.07
C GLU A 210 -14.64 3.93 -15.09
N ALA A 211 -13.62 3.14 -14.71
CA ALA A 211 -12.47 2.86 -15.57
C ALA A 211 -12.86 2.13 -16.87
N MET A 212 -13.89 1.27 -16.82
CA MET A 212 -14.40 0.58 -18.01
C MET A 212 -15.17 1.49 -18.97
N LEU A 213 -15.76 2.58 -18.46
CA LEU A 213 -16.57 3.51 -19.25
C LEU A 213 -15.74 4.69 -19.80
N ARG A 214 -14.71 5.14 -19.07
CA ARG A 214 -13.96 6.35 -19.38
C ARG A 214 -12.80 6.07 -20.34
N PRO A 215 -12.57 6.92 -21.37
CA PRO A 215 -11.55 6.67 -22.40
C PRO A 215 -10.10 6.80 -21.89
N ASN A 216 -9.91 7.46 -20.75
CA ASN A 216 -8.62 7.88 -20.20
C ASN A 216 -8.39 7.43 -18.73
N VAL A 217 -9.17 6.48 -18.19
CA VAL A 217 -9.00 6.00 -16.80
C VAL A 217 -8.46 4.58 -16.79
N VAL A 218 -7.49 4.31 -15.91
CA VAL A 218 -6.97 2.98 -15.59
C VAL A 218 -6.99 2.78 -14.07
N VAL A 219 -7.56 1.67 -13.62
CA VAL A 219 -7.48 1.21 -12.23
C VAL A 219 -6.46 0.08 -12.12
N LEU A 220 -5.61 0.11 -11.10
CA LEU A 220 -4.62 -0.94 -10.80
C LEU A 220 -4.96 -1.69 -9.51
N ARG A 221 -4.78 -3.01 -9.54
CA ARG A 221 -5.03 -3.92 -8.41
C ARG A 221 -3.88 -4.89 -8.23
N SER A 222 -3.53 -5.17 -6.97
CA SER A 222 -2.33 -5.94 -6.60
C SER A 222 -2.67 -7.16 -5.75
N LEU A 223 -2.94 -8.28 -6.40
CA LEU A 223 -3.35 -9.52 -5.75
C LEU A 223 -2.28 -10.14 -4.82
N GLY A 224 -1.00 -9.88 -5.10
CA GLY A 224 0.08 -10.27 -4.18
C GLY A 224 0.00 -9.64 -2.78
N LYS A 225 -0.83 -8.60 -2.54
CA LYS A 225 -0.98 -7.93 -1.23
C LYS A 225 -2.20 -8.43 -0.48
N ASN A 226 -3.38 -8.41 -1.11
CA ASN A 226 -4.64 -8.82 -0.49
C ASN A 226 -4.67 -10.34 -0.18
N PHE A 227 -3.90 -11.17 -0.88
CA PHE A 227 -3.73 -12.60 -0.58
C PHE A 227 -2.44 -12.92 0.18
N GLY A 228 -1.60 -11.95 0.57
CA GLY A 228 -0.32 -12.20 1.26
C GLY A 228 0.78 -12.89 0.44
N LEU A 229 0.51 -13.29 -0.80
CA LEU A 229 1.40 -14.11 -1.64
C LEU A 229 2.35 -13.28 -2.52
N HIS A 230 3.17 -12.43 -1.89
CA HIS A 230 4.07 -11.51 -2.61
C HIS A 230 5.02 -12.19 -3.61
N GLY A 231 5.46 -13.42 -3.32
CA GLY A 231 6.39 -14.20 -4.15
C GLY A 231 5.79 -14.74 -5.44
N VAL A 232 4.45 -14.85 -5.54
CA VAL A 232 3.75 -15.37 -6.73
C VAL A 232 3.69 -14.35 -7.87
N ARG A 233 3.87 -13.06 -7.58
CA ARG A 233 3.96 -11.96 -8.57
C ARG A 233 2.74 -11.87 -9.51
N PHE A 234 1.62 -11.33 -9.02
CA PHE A 234 0.37 -11.28 -9.79
C PHE A 234 -0.50 -10.09 -9.38
N GLY A 235 -1.24 -9.56 -10.36
CA GLY A 235 -2.09 -8.37 -10.26
C GLY A 235 -2.72 -8.06 -11.61
N TYR A 236 -3.58 -7.06 -11.66
CA TYR A 236 -4.32 -6.70 -12.88
C TYR A 236 -4.58 -5.20 -12.95
N LEU A 237 -4.91 -4.72 -14.15
CA LEU A 237 -5.55 -3.44 -14.33
C LEU A 237 -6.95 -3.62 -14.92
N VAL A 238 -7.82 -2.64 -14.67
CA VAL A 238 -9.13 -2.50 -15.29
C VAL A 238 -9.17 -1.16 -16.02
N ALA A 239 -9.63 -1.18 -17.26
CA ALA A 239 -9.84 0.01 -18.08
C ALA A 239 -10.88 -0.31 -19.17
N ASN A 240 -11.26 0.68 -19.98
CA ASN A 240 -12.04 0.43 -21.18
C ASN A 240 -11.33 -0.59 -22.12
N PRO A 241 -12.05 -1.33 -22.98
CA PRO A 241 -11.47 -2.39 -23.79
C PRO A 241 -10.30 -1.96 -24.69
N ALA A 242 -10.27 -0.69 -25.13
CA ALA A 242 -9.19 -0.17 -25.96
C ALA A 242 -7.90 0.07 -25.16
N LEU A 243 -7.98 0.68 -23.98
CA LEU A 243 -6.83 0.85 -23.09
C LEU A 243 -6.32 -0.49 -22.55
N ALA A 244 -7.23 -1.34 -22.05
CA ALA A 244 -6.87 -2.67 -21.56
C ALA A 244 -6.24 -3.53 -22.67
N GLY A 245 -6.81 -3.50 -23.88
CA GLY A 245 -6.26 -4.16 -25.06
C GLY A 245 -4.86 -3.65 -25.45
N ARG A 246 -4.60 -2.34 -25.40
CA ARG A 246 -3.28 -1.76 -25.67
C ARG A 246 -2.21 -2.24 -24.69
N VAL A 247 -2.52 -2.35 -23.40
CA VAL A 247 -1.56 -2.90 -22.42
C VAL A 247 -1.40 -4.40 -22.65
N ARG A 248 -2.51 -5.14 -22.78
CA ARG A 248 -2.51 -6.59 -22.99
C ARG A 248 -1.70 -7.01 -24.22
N SER A 249 -1.72 -6.24 -25.32
CA SER A 249 -0.93 -6.52 -26.53
C SER A 249 0.59 -6.38 -26.37
N MET A 250 1.05 -5.74 -25.29
CA MET A 250 2.47 -5.49 -25.01
C MET A 250 3.04 -6.42 -23.93
N LEU A 251 2.19 -7.12 -23.18
CA LEU A 251 2.62 -8.07 -22.16
C LEU A 251 3.37 -9.25 -22.80
N PRO A 252 4.45 -9.76 -22.17
CA PRO A 252 5.12 -10.96 -22.66
C PRO A 252 4.16 -12.16 -22.74
N LYS A 253 4.35 -13.01 -23.75
CA LYS A 253 3.73 -14.34 -23.73
C LYS A 253 4.20 -15.10 -22.48
N TRP A 254 3.28 -15.74 -21.77
CA TRP A 254 3.55 -16.44 -20.51
C TRP A 254 4.06 -15.51 -19.38
N ASN A 255 3.55 -14.27 -19.30
CA ASN A 255 3.87 -13.36 -18.18
C ASN A 255 3.24 -13.82 -16.84
N LEU A 256 2.11 -14.54 -16.89
CA LEU A 256 1.52 -15.22 -15.75
C LEU A 256 2.15 -16.59 -15.54
N ASN A 257 2.23 -17.01 -14.28
CA ASN A 257 2.84 -18.27 -13.85
C ASN A 257 1.81 -19.21 -13.22
N SER A 258 2.14 -20.51 -13.14
CA SER A 258 1.25 -21.57 -12.69
C SER A 258 0.82 -21.46 -11.22
N PHE A 259 1.58 -20.77 -10.36
CA PHE A 259 1.11 -20.44 -9.01
C PHE A 259 -0.04 -19.44 -9.06
N ALA A 260 0.10 -18.36 -9.85
CA ALA A 260 -0.94 -17.35 -10.00
C ALA A 260 -2.24 -17.95 -10.57
N GLU A 261 -2.14 -18.86 -11.52
CA GLU A 261 -3.27 -19.67 -12.01
C GLU A 261 -3.91 -20.47 -10.88
N HIS A 262 -3.16 -21.34 -10.20
CA HIS A 262 -3.70 -22.20 -9.15
C HIS A 262 -4.43 -21.40 -8.04
N ILE A 263 -3.91 -20.22 -7.68
CA ILE A 263 -4.56 -19.32 -6.70
C ILE A 263 -5.85 -18.70 -7.25
N VAL A 264 -5.90 -18.29 -8.53
CA VAL A 264 -7.13 -17.78 -9.14
C VAL A 264 -8.23 -18.85 -9.11
N PHE A 265 -7.89 -20.10 -9.39
CA PHE A 265 -8.86 -21.21 -9.36
C PHE A 265 -9.30 -21.55 -7.93
N MET A 266 -8.36 -21.60 -6.97
CA MET A 266 -8.61 -21.83 -5.53
C MET A 266 -9.63 -20.85 -4.92
N LEU A 267 -9.67 -19.60 -5.38
CA LEU A 267 -10.62 -18.58 -4.88
C LEU A 267 -12.09 -18.93 -5.14
N LYS A 268 -12.41 -19.78 -6.13
CA LYS A 268 -13.78 -20.25 -6.37
C LYS A 268 -14.31 -21.08 -5.20
N GLU A 269 -13.44 -21.88 -4.59
CA GLU A 269 -13.78 -22.79 -3.50
C GLU A 269 -13.65 -22.09 -2.14
N HIS A 270 -12.74 -21.12 -2.02
CA HIS A 270 -12.35 -20.48 -0.75
C HIS A 270 -12.68 -18.99 -0.62
N GLY A 271 -13.68 -18.52 -1.37
CA GLY A 271 -14.13 -17.13 -1.33
C GLY A 271 -14.61 -16.67 0.05
N ALA A 272 -15.19 -17.57 0.86
CA ALA A 272 -15.68 -17.26 2.21
C ALA A 272 -14.53 -16.99 3.19
N GLU A 273 -13.52 -17.86 3.21
CA GLU A 273 -12.31 -17.72 4.01
C GLU A 273 -11.51 -16.47 3.61
N TYR A 274 -11.49 -16.16 2.31
CA TYR A 274 -10.91 -14.91 1.83
C TYR A 274 -11.63 -13.68 2.41
N GLN A 275 -12.96 -13.60 2.36
CA GLN A 275 -13.72 -12.48 2.94
C GLN A 275 -13.58 -12.41 4.47
N GLN A 276 -13.54 -13.56 5.15
CA GLN A 276 -13.26 -13.64 6.59
C GLN A 276 -11.87 -13.08 6.92
N SER A 277 -10.85 -13.42 6.13
CA SER A 277 -9.48 -12.93 6.31
C SER A 277 -9.39 -11.40 6.23
N LEU A 278 -10.06 -10.77 5.26
CA LEU A 278 -10.13 -9.32 5.12
C LEU A 278 -10.83 -8.66 6.32
N THR A 279 -11.93 -9.26 6.78
CA THR A 279 -12.68 -8.81 7.95
C THR A 279 -11.82 -8.84 9.21
N GLN A 280 -11.00 -9.89 9.37
CA GLN A 280 -10.06 -10.00 10.48
C GLN A 280 -8.95 -8.93 10.41
N VAL A 281 -8.36 -8.68 9.23
CA VAL A 281 -7.37 -7.60 9.06
C VAL A 281 -7.95 -6.22 9.38
N ARG A 282 -9.21 -5.95 8.98
CA ARG A 282 -9.90 -4.68 9.29
C ARG A 282 -10.07 -4.46 10.80
N ARG A 283 -10.52 -5.49 11.53
CA ARG A 283 -10.59 -5.45 13.01
C ARG A 283 -9.22 -5.22 13.64
N ASP A 284 -8.24 -6.04 13.26
CA ASP A 284 -6.91 -6.02 13.86
C ASP A 284 -6.17 -4.69 13.59
N ARG A 285 -6.49 -4.01 12.48
CA ARG A 285 -6.03 -2.63 12.20
C ARG A 285 -6.48 -1.65 13.27
N LEU A 286 -7.75 -1.71 13.68
CA LEU A 286 -8.31 -0.82 14.70
C LEU A 286 -7.72 -1.12 16.09
N GLU A 287 -7.59 -2.40 16.43
CA GLU A 287 -6.95 -2.85 17.67
C GLU A 287 -5.47 -2.42 17.75
N MET A 288 -4.72 -2.63 16.66
CA MET A 288 -3.32 -2.20 16.55
C MET A 288 -3.17 -0.68 16.61
N ALA A 289 -4.08 0.09 16.00
CA ALA A 289 -4.08 1.55 16.08
C ALA A 289 -4.33 2.02 17.52
N SER A 290 -5.26 1.39 18.25
CA SER A 290 -5.51 1.66 19.67
C SER A 290 -4.27 1.39 20.53
N HIS A 291 -3.66 0.20 20.39
CA HIS A 291 -2.47 -0.17 21.15
C HIS A 291 -1.26 0.75 20.88
N LEU A 292 -1.03 1.15 19.62
CA LEU A 292 0.06 2.06 19.27
C LEU A 292 -0.20 3.50 19.73
N SER A 293 -1.45 3.94 19.73
CA SER A 293 -1.83 5.30 20.19
C SER A 293 -1.70 5.48 21.71
N ALA A 294 -1.65 4.37 22.47
CA ALA A 294 -1.38 4.40 23.92
C ALA A 294 0.10 4.68 24.26
N LEU A 295 1.02 4.68 23.27
CA LEU A 295 2.44 4.95 23.48
C LEU A 295 2.74 6.46 23.51
N PRO A 296 3.38 7.00 24.56
CA PRO A 296 3.60 8.44 24.70
C PRO A 296 4.33 9.08 23.51
N GLY A 297 3.76 10.15 22.96
CA GLY A 297 4.38 10.94 21.89
C GLY A 297 4.34 10.31 20.50
N LEU A 298 3.78 9.11 20.33
CA LEU A 298 3.44 8.59 19.01
C LEU A 298 2.24 9.35 18.43
N THR A 299 2.16 9.39 17.10
CA THR A 299 0.95 9.80 16.39
C THR A 299 0.66 8.78 15.30
N VAL A 300 -0.45 8.07 15.44
CA VAL A 300 -0.92 7.06 14.48
C VAL A 300 -1.93 7.73 13.55
N TYR A 301 -1.70 7.64 12.24
CA TYR A 301 -2.60 8.21 11.24
C TYR A 301 -3.71 7.20 10.87
N PRO A 302 -4.96 7.65 10.64
CA PRO A 302 -6.03 6.78 10.16
C PRO A 302 -5.66 6.10 8.84
N SER A 303 -6.06 4.85 8.66
CA SER A 303 -5.71 4.06 7.47
C SER A 303 -6.86 3.17 7.02
N GLN A 304 -6.98 3.03 5.70
CA GLN A 304 -7.86 2.06 5.03
C GLN A 304 -7.07 0.93 4.34
N GLY A 305 -5.73 0.93 4.44
CA GLY A 305 -4.88 -0.19 4.01
C GLY A 305 -4.65 -1.23 5.12
N ASN A 306 -3.82 -2.25 4.87
CA ASN A 306 -3.36 -3.23 5.87
C ASN A 306 -2.08 -2.80 6.61
N PHE A 307 -1.94 -1.49 6.87
CA PHE A 307 -0.79 -0.91 7.57
C PHE A 307 -1.19 0.41 8.22
N LEU A 308 -0.42 0.85 9.20
CA LEU A 308 -0.56 2.13 9.88
C LEU A 308 0.70 2.97 9.64
N PHE A 309 0.51 4.26 9.37
CA PHE A 309 1.59 5.23 9.35
C PHE A 309 1.70 5.86 10.74
N VAL A 310 2.93 5.98 11.23
CA VAL A 310 3.20 6.39 12.61
C VAL A 310 4.33 7.39 12.62
N ARG A 311 4.07 8.58 13.18
CA ARG A 311 5.12 9.50 13.57
C ARG A 311 5.63 9.15 14.97
N LEU A 312 6.94 9.06 15.09
CA LEU A 312 7.67 8.83 16.34
C LEU A 312 7.72 10.09 17.22
N PRO A 313 8.06 9.95 18.52
CA PRO A 313 8.27 11.08 19.43
C PRO A 313 9.39 12.01 18.95
N VAL A 314 9.38 13.25 19.45
CA VAL A 314 10.47 14.22 19.18
C VAL A 314 11.81 13.65 19.68
N GLY A 315 12.84 13.72 18.82
CA GLY A 315 14.17 13.16 19.10
C GLY A 315 14.36 11.68 18.76
N ALA A 316 13.29 10.95 18.37
CA ALA A 316 13.39 9.57 17.94
C ALA A 316 13.56 9.46 16.40
N GLU A 317 14.68 8.87 15.98
CA GLU A 317 15.00 8.62 14.57
C GLU A 317 14.57 7.22 14.13
N GLY A 318 13.77 7.12 13.06
CA GLY A 318 13.17 5.86 12.60
C GLY A 318 14.17 4.81 12.13
N THR A 319 15.36 5.22 11.66
CA THR A 319 16.45 4.29 11.33
C THR A 319 17.03 3.64 12.58
N VAL A 320 17.19 4.40 13.66
CA VAL A 320 17.65 3.91 14.97
C VAL A 320 16.58 3.01 15.60
N VAL A 321 15.31 3.42 15.57
CA VAL A 321 14.20 2.61 16.08
C VAL A 321 14.08 1.29 15.32
N ARG A 322 14.15 1.32 13.98
CA ARG A 322 14.16 0.11 13.14
C ARG A 322 15.32 -0.82 13.49
N ASP A 323 16.53 -0.28 13.55
CA ASP A 323 17.74 -1.09 13.78
C ASP A 323 17.69 -1.74 15.17
N ARG A 324 17.27 -1.01 16.21
CA ARG A 324 17.10 -1.54 17.57
C ARG A 324 15.97 -2.57 17.65
N LEU A 325 14.80 -2.32 17.07
CA LEU A 325 13.72 -3.32 16.99
C LEU A 325 14.18 -4.61 16.31
N LEU A 326 15.01 -4.52 15.27
CA LEU A 326 15.55 -5.69 14.58
C LEU A 326 16.61 -6.43 15.40
N THR A 327 17.56 -5.72 16.04
CA THR A 327 18.66 -6.36 16.77
C THR A 327 18.31 -6.81 18.18
N GLU A 328 17.49 -6.04 18.90
CA GLU A 328 17.14 -6.29 20.31
C GLU A 328 15.88 -7.17 20.42
N HIS A 329 14.94 -7.07 19.47
CA HIS A 329 13.63 -7.74 19.56
C HIS A 329 13.29 -8.66 18.38
N ARG A 330 14.14 -8.72 17.34
CA ARG A 330 13.89 -9.42 16.07
C ARG A 330 12.56 -9.05 15.42
N ILE A 331 12.31 -7.74 15.31
CA ILE A 331 11.14 -7.16 14.64
C ILE A 331 11.61 -6.25 13.50
N LEU A 332 11.12 -6.50 12.28
CA LEU A 332 11.43 -5.70 11.10
C LEU A 332 10.30 -4.69 10.84
N VAL A 333 10.61 -3.39 10.83
CA VAL A 333 9.64 -2.32 10.52
C VAL A 333 10.07 -1.52 9.28
N ARG A 334 9.10 -0.91 8.57
CA ARG A 334 9.42 -0.02 7.44
C ARG A 334 9.61 1.42 7.93
N GLU A 335 10.86 1.78 8.21
CA GLU A 335 11.29 3.20 8.27
C GLU A 335 10.89 3.92 6.97
N CYS A 336 10.52 5.21 7.03
CA CYS A 336 9.95 5.95 5.90
C CYS A 336 10.62 7.30 5.58
N GLY A 337 11.78 7.62 6.14
CA GLY A 337 12.53 8.85 5.82
C GLY A 337 13.20 8.84 4.44
N ASN A 338 13.39 7.67 3.83
CA ASN A 338 13.79 7.56 2.42
C ASN A 338 12.62 7.63 1.41
N LYS A 339 11.39 7.93 1.84
CA LYS A 339 10.29 8.27 0.94
C LYS A 339 10.26 9.78 0.72
N ILE A 340 10.19 10.21 -0.54
CA ILE A 340 9.94 11.60 -0.91
C ILE A 340 8.62 12.06 -0.26
N GLY A 341 8.61 13.26 0.32
CA GLY A 341 7.45 13.79 1.07
C GLY A 341 7.30 13.27 2.51
N SER A 342 8.26 12.51 3.03
CA SER A 342 8.28 11.99 4.40
C SER A 342 9.59 12.39 5.11
N SER A 343 9.72 12.07 6.40
CA SER A 343 10.95 12.29 7.18
C SER A 343 11.33 11.07 8.00
N SER A 344 12.55 11.07 8.56
CA SER A 344 13.08 9.97 9.38
C SER A 344 12.26 9.67 10.64
N ARG A 345 11.41 10.59 11.10
CA ARG A 345 10.49 10.35 12.23
C ARG A 345 9.31 9.43 11.89
N PHE A 346 9.16 8.97 10.64
CA PHE A 346 8.02 8.15 10.23
C PHE A 346 8.36 6.67 10.05
N LEU A 347 7.48 5.82 10.57
CA LEU A 347 7.42 4.39 10.29
C LEU A 347 6.09 4.05 9.60
N ARG A 348 6.11 3.01 8.77
CA ARG A 348 4.92 2.27 8.34
C ARG A 348 4.97 0.87 8.96
N LEU A 349 3.90 0.50 9.67
CA LEU A 349 3.79 -0.73 10.43
C LEU A 349 2.63 -1.55 9.87
N VAL A 350 2.93 -2.75 9.37
CA VAL A 350 1.92 -3.65 8.76
C VAL A 350 1.00 -4.24 9.82
N VAL A 351 -0.28 -4.40 9.51
CA VAL A 351 -1.25 -5.03 10.41
C VAL A 351 -0.93 -6.52 10.55
N ARG A 352 -0.83 -6.98 11.79
CA ARG A 352 -0.41 -8.34 12.17
C ARG A 352 -1.34 -8.88 13.27
N PRO A 353 -1.34 -10.20 13.51
CA PRO A 353 -2.09 -10.80 14.61
C PRO A 353 -1.73 -10.20 15.98
N GLU A 354 -2.69 -10.22 16.91
CA GLU A 354 -2.57 -9.58 18.22
C GLU A 354 -1.29 -9.97 18.99
N VAL A 355 -0.85 -11.23 18.89
CA VAL A 355 0.39 -11.73 19.53
C VAL A 355 1.64 -11.00 19.02
N ASP A 356 1.72 -10.72 17.71
CA ASP A 356 2.81 -9.95 17.12
C ASP A 356 2.70 -8.47 17.50
N VAL A 357 1.49 -7.92 17.54
CA VAL A 357 1.23 -6.52 17.91
C VAL A 357 1.62 -6.26 19.37
N ARG A 358 1.27 -7.16 20.30
CA ARG A 358 1.69 -7.08 21.71
C ARG A 358 3.21 -7.11 21.84
N ARG A 359 3.89 -7.96 21.06
CA ARG A 359 5.36 -8.03 21.00
C ARG A 359 5.97 -6.73 20.43
N LEU A 360 5.40 -6.16 19.37
CA LEU A 360 5.81 -4.87 18.81
C LEU A 360 5.66 -3.73 19.82
N VAL A 361 4.50 -3.62 20.47
CA VAL A 361 4.21 -2.53 21.42
C VAL A 361 5.19 -2.58 22.59
N SER A 362 5.40 -3.75 23.21
CA SER A 362 6.37 -3.92 24.29
C SER A 362 7.81 -3.63 23.86
N ALA A 363 8.19 -4.00 22.64
CA ALA A 363 9.49 -3.67 22.07
C ALA A 363 9.65 -2.16 21.80
N MET A 364 8.62 -1.50 21.27
CA MET A 364 8.61 -0.05 21.05
C MET A 364 8.70 0.73 22.36
N GLU A 365 8.05 0.29 23.44
CA GLU A 365 8.23 0.89 24.76
C GLU A 365 9.69 0.84 25.23
N GLN A 366 10.33 -0.33 25.13
CA GLN A 366 11.71 -0.54 25.56
C GLN A 366 12.70 0.24 24.68
N VAL A 367 12.45 0.31 23.37
CA VAL A 367 13.30 1.06 22.44
C VAL A 367 13.17 2.58 22.63
N LEU A 368 11.95 3.09 22.82
CA LEU A 368 11.71 4.54 22.88
C LEU A 368 11.91 5.15 24.28
N PHE A 369 11.59 4.42 25.35
CA PHE A 369 11.59 4.94 26.73
C PHE A 369 12.55 4.19 27.67
N GLY A 370 13.17 3.10 27.21
CA GLY A 370 14.02 2.24 28.02
C GLY A 370 13.23 1.38 29.02
N THR A 371 13.93 0.55 29.78
CA THR A 371 13.35 -0.33 30.81
C THR A 371 12.91 0.40 32.09
N ARG A 372 12.75 1.73 32.07
CA ARG A 372 12.43 2.56 33.24
C ARG A 372 11.12 3.33 33.10
N ARG A 373 9.97 2.64 33.18
CA ARG A 373 8.76 3.27 33.75
C ARG A 373 9.00 3.48 35.26
N GLY A 374 9.69 4.57 35.63
CA GLY A 374 10.02 4.86 37.03
C GLY A 374 11.05 5.97 37.31
N ALA A 375 11.57 6.69 36.31
CA ALA A 375 12.46 7.84 36.53
C ALA A 375 12.04 9.02 35.66
N ALA A 376 12.10 10.23 36.23
CA ALA A 376 11.71 11.47 35.56
C ALA A 376 12.59 11.77 34.33
N VAL A 377 12.01 12.50 33.37
CA VAL A 377 12.68 12.98 32.15
C VAL A 377 13.91 13.83 32.52
N PRO A 378 15.13 13.47 32.06
CA PRO A 378 16.28 14.36 32.13
C PRO A 378 16.23 15.39 31.00
N GLU A 379 16.69 16.62 31.27
CA GLU A 379 16.80 17.68 30.26
C GLU A 379 17.81 17.35 29.14
N LEU A 380 17.60 17.96 27.98
CA LEU A 380 18.37 17.77 26.77
C LEU A 380 19.77 18.40 26.87
N GLY A 381 20.81 17.57 26.87
CA GLY A 381 22.19 18.02 26.74
C GLY A 381 22.50 18.55 25.34
N THR A 382 22.85 19.83 25.22
CA THR A 382 23.31 20.46 23.97
C THR A 382 24.70 19.94 23.57
N GLY A 383 24.80 19.24 22.45
CA GLY A 383 26.09 18.68 22.00
C GLY A 383 26.04 17.93 20.67
N THR A 384 25.69 18.60 19.57
CA THR A 384 25.72 18.02 18.23
C THR A 384 26.99 18.39 17.46
N SER A 385 27.86 17.40 17.26
CA SER A 385 28.93 17.45 16.26
C SER A 385 29.04 16.11 15.55
N TYR A 386 28.15 15.85 14.60
CA TYR A 386 28.35 14.86 13.54
C TYR A 386 27.76 15.35 12.22
N SER A 387 28.54 15.20 11.15
CA SER A 387 28.22 15.69 9.81
C SER A 387 27.25 14.73 9.09
N SER A 388 26.09 15.24 8.68
CA SER A 388 25.19 14.59 7.73
C SER A 388 25.17 15.35 6.41
N GLY A 389 25.26 14.63 5.30
CA GLY A 389 25.42 15.17 3.94
C GLY A 389 24.15 15.75 3.31
N THR A 390 23.36 16.54 4.04
CA THR A 390 22.07 17.12 3.57
C THR A 390 22.10 18.62 3.28
N ALA A 391 23.26 19.28 3.41
CA ALA A 391 23.45 20.73 3.24
C ALA A 391 23.17 21.30 1.83
N ALA A 392 22.60 20.51 0.91
CA ALA A 392 22.07 20.95 -0.38
C ALA A 392 20.53 21.16 -0.38
N VAL A 393 19.80 20.51 0.54
CA VAL A 393 18.34 20.61 0.64
C VAL A 393 17.94 21.81 1.51
N ASP A 394 18.57 21.97 2.67
CA ASP A 394 18.28 23.08 3.60
C ASP A 394 18.59 24.47 3.02
N ARG A 395 19.57 24.55 2.10
CA ARG A 395 19.88 25.78 1.35
C ARG A 395 18.82 26.13 0.30
N LEU A 396 18.10 25.14 -0.24
CA LEU A 396 17.05 25.41 -1.24
C LEU A 396 15.74 25.87 -0.59
N VAL A 397 15.47 25.43 0.64
CA VAL A 397 14.28 25.82 1.42
C VAL A 397 14.43 27.20 2.06
N SER A 398 15.66 27.64 2.38
CA SER A 398 15.91 28.94 3.03
C SER A 398 16.01 30.14 2.07
N GLU A 399 16.12 29.92 0.75
CA GLU A 399 16.23 30.98 -0.27
C GLU A 399 14.89 31.41 -0.92
N THR A 400 13.74 30.82 -0.53
CA THR A 400 12.43 31.14 -1.12
C THR A 400 11.33 31.31 -0.07
N ASN A 401 10.36 32.19 -0.35
CA ASN A 401 9.27 32.54 0.56
C ASN A 401 8.10 31.51 0.60
N GLY A 402 8.38 30.24 0.32
CA GLY A 402 7.35 29.20 0.19
C GLY A 402 6.53 29.23 -1.11
N ALA A 403 6.74 30.22 -2.00
CA ALA A 403 6.03 30.33 -3.27
C ALA A 403 6.92 30.15 -4.53
N GLY A 404 8.22 29.86 -4.35
CA GLY A 404 9.14 29.53 -5.45
C GLY A 404 9.77 30.72 -6.21
N LEU A 405 9.74 31.94 -5.64
CA LEU A 405 10.46 33.10 -6.16
C LEU A 405 11.67 33.44 -5.28
N ARG A 406 12.81 33.76 -5.93
CA ARG A 406 14.06 34.18 -5.26
C ARG A 406 13.99 35.64 -4.81
N MET A 407 14.45 35.92 -3.60
CA MET A 407 14.61 37.28 -3.09
C MET A 407 15.90 37.93 -3.63
N PRO A 408 15.92 39.23 -4.00
CA PRO A 408 17.15 39.94 -4.32
C PRO A 408 18.01 40.17 -3.07
N ALA A 409 19.32 39.99 -3.18
CA ALA A 409 20.25 40.20 -2.07
C ALA A 409 20.41 41.69 -1.72
N ALA A 410 20.10 42.07 -0.48
CA ALA A 410 20.42 43.39 0.07
C ALA A 410 21.83 43.38 0.68
N GLN A 411 22.67 44.33 0.29
CA GLN A 411 24.02 44.49 0.84
C GLN A 411 23.98 45.00 2.28
N ALA A 412 24.82 44.43 3.14
CA ALA A 412 25.03 44.94 4.48
C ALA A 412 25.98 46.15 4.46
N ALA A 413 25.51 47.28 5.00
CA ALA A 413 26.32 48.41 5.44
C ALA A 413 25.81 48.83 6.82
N GLY A 414 26.72 49.12 7.76
CA GLY A 414 26.39 49.21 9.19
C GLY A 414 26.42 50.63 9.78
N ALA A 415 26.72 50.67 11.08
CA ALA A 415 26.85 51.82 11.98
C ALA A 415 25.54 52.40 12.56
N GLY A 416 25.64 52.88 13.82
CA GLY A 416 24.65 53.79 14.42
C GLY A 416 23.99 53.32 15.71
N ALA A 417 24.70 53.37 16.84
CA ALA A 417 24.06 53.31 18.16
C ALA A 417 23.72 54.72 18.67
N VAL A 418 22.44 55.00 18.93
CA VAL A 418 21.99 56.09 19.82
C VAL A 418 20.67 55.64 20.48
N GLY A 419 20.54 55.82 21.79
CA GLY A 419 19.26 55.65 22.50
C GLY A 419 18.74 56.98 23.03
N LEU A 420 17.44 57.08 23.32
CA LEU A 420 16.81 58.08 24.20
C LEU A 420 15.36 57.67 24.50
N ALA A 421 14.72 58.34 25.47
CA ALA A 421 13.59 57.82 26.24
C ALA A 421 12.31 58.69 26.20
N ALA A 422 11.27 58.15 26.85
CA ALA A 422 10.10 58.83 27.46
C ALA A 422 8.89 59.21 26.58
N ALA A 423 7.70 59.06 27.19
CA ALA A 423 6.41 59.64 26.80
C ALA A 423 6.26 61.07 27.37
N PRO A 424 5.21 61.87 27.02
CA PRO A 424 3.90 61.75 27.71
C PRO A 424 2.67 62.12 26.83
N ALA A 425 1.51 62.41 27.47
CA ALA A 425 0.16 62.46 26.88
C ALA A 425 -0.57 63.83 26.96
N ALA A 426 -1.67 63.99 26.19
CA ALA A 426 -2.84 64.90 26.38
C ALA A 426 -3.93 64.61 25.29
N GLY A 427 -5.23 64.91 25.42
CA GLY A 427 -6.06 65.37 26.55
C GLY A 427 -7.40 66.07 26.12
N THR A 428 -8.49 65.88 26.90
CA THR A 428 -9.80 66.62 26.92
C THR A 428 -10.88 66.31 25.83
N GLY A 429 -12.20 66.33 26.10
CA GLY A 429 -12.96 66.77 27.30
C GLY A 429 -14.43 66.24 27.44
N MET A 430 -15.15 66.76 28.45
CA MET A 430 -16.45 66.35 29.09
C MET A 430 -17.67 67.23 28.63
N PRO A 431 -18.95 67.18 29.12
CA PRO A 431 -19.49 66.60 30.40
C PRO A 431 -20.93 65.95 30.44
N LEU A 432 -21.28 65.58 31.70
CA LEU A 432 -22.44 64.90 32.37
C LEU A 432 -23.77 65.71 32.49
N PRO A 433 -24.94 65.18 32.99
CA PRO A 433 -25.24 64.53 34.32
C PRO A 433 -26.27 63.34 34.33
N ALA A 434 -26.69 62.67 35.44
CA ALA A 434 -26.12 62.29 36.76
C ALA A 434 -27.12 61.35 37.57
N ALA A 435 -26.80 61.03 38.85
CA ALA A 435 -27.61 60.42 39.96
C ALA A 435 -27.49 58.88 40.27
N GLY A 436 -27.28 58.53 41.56
CA GLY A 436 -27.10 57.16 42.15
C GLY A 436 -28.00 56.93 43.39
N PRO A 437 -27.59 56.28 44.53
CA PRO A 437 -26.30 55.61 44.88
C PRO A 437 -26.35 54.35 45.85
N ALA A 438 -25.16 53.89 46.30
CA ALA A 438 -24.79 53.31 47.63
C ALA A 438 -24.84 51.78 47.97
N ALA A 439 -24.03 51.36 48.98
CA ALA A 439 -23.64 49.95 49.32
C ALA A 439 -23.47 49.59 50.85
N PRO A 440 -22.40 48.92 51.39
CA PRO A 440 -22.38 47.64 52.19
C PRO A 440 -21.92 47.83 53.70
N PRO A 441 -21.37 46.88 54.54
CA PRO A 441 -20.94 45.44 54.44
C PRO A 441 -21.10 44.51 55.72
N ALA A 442 -20.31 43.41 55.83
CA ALA A 442 -19.76 42.69 57.06
C ALA A 442 -20.30 41.30 57.57
N GLN A 443 -19.47 40.58 58.37
CA GLN A 443 -19.49 39.14 58.84
C GLN A 443 -19.97 39.00 60.34
N PRO A 444 -19.80 37.88 61.17
CA PRO A 444 -19.17 36.54 60.99
C PRO A 444 -19.75 35.28 61.74
N ALA A 445 -19.08 34.11 61.55
CA ALA A 445 -18.81 32.97 62.48
C ALA A 445 -19.88 31.94 62.97
N GLY A 446 -19.49 30.64 63.00
CA GLY A 446 -19.91 29.68 64.05
C GLY A 446 -20.19 28.19 63.72
N GLY A 447 -19.24 27.27 63.96
CA GLY A 447 -19.48 25.95 64.61
C GLY A 447 -19.72 24.64 63.81
N GLY A 448 -18.93 23.59 64.12
CA GLY A 448 -19.44 22.20 64.26
C GLY A 448 -19.09 21.11 63.21
N MET A 449 -18.17 20.21 63.58
CA MET A 449 -18.02 18.81 63.08
C MET A 449 -18.44 17.84 64.25
N PRO A 450 -18.39 16.47 64.20
CA PRO A 450 -18.09 15.48 63.14
C PRO A 450 -19.03 14.23 63.07
N MET A 451 -18.64 13.23 62.25
CA MET A 451 -18.74 11.73 62.34
C MET A 451 -19.25 11.06 63.66
N PRO A 452 -19.84 9.83 63.66
CA PRO A 452 -19.12 8.58 63.30
C PRO A 452 -19.96 7.38 62.75
N ALA A 453 -19.35 6.19 62.71
CA ALA A 453 -19.84 4.94 62.09
C ALA A 453 -19.71 3.69 63.03
N ALA A 454 -20.18 2.54 62.50
CA ALA A 454 -19.80 1.14 62.82
C ALA A 454 -20.50 0.36 63.96
N ALA A 455 -20.91 -0.90 63.65
CA ALA A 455 -20.82 -2.16 64.43
C ALA A 455 -21.68 -3.30 63.79
N GLN A 456 -21.60 -4.56 64.27
CA GLN A 456 -20.81 -5.66 63.68
C GLN A 456 -21.34 -7.07 64.12
N PHE A 457 -21.41 -8.06 63.19
CA PHE A 457 -21.37 -9.55 63.40
C PHE A 457 -22.40 -10.28 64.33
N PRO A 458 -22.46 -11.64 64.43
CA PRO A 458 -21.97 -12.76 63.57
C PRO A 458 -23.05 -13.84 63.21
N ALA A 459 -22.63 -14.97 62.59
CA ALA A 459 -23.43 -16.12 62.10
C ALA A 459 -23.71 -17.24 63.16
N PRO A 460 -24.46 -18.33 62.81
CA PRO A 460 -23.80 -19.57 62.29
C PRO A 460 -24.61 -20.41 61.26
N GLN A 461 -23.99 -21.45 60.67
CA GLN A 461 -24.64 -22.52 59.87
C GLN A 461 -25.29 -23.61 60.75
N PRO A 462 -26.16 -24.50 60.19
CA PRO A 462 -25.66 -25.85 59.87
C PRO A 462 -26.34 -26.65 58.70
N GLN A 463 -25.59 -27.65 58.18
CA GLN A 463 -26.03 -29.00 57.75
C GLN A 463 -26.67 -29.28 56.36
N PHE A 464 -26.80 -30.59 56.05
CA PHE A 464 -26.59 -31.25 54.74
C PHE A 464 -27.83 -32.02 54.19
N GLN A 465 -27.95 -32.08 52.85
CA GLN A 465 -28.53 -33.17 52.01
C GLN A 465 -30.03 -33.57 52.10
N PRO A 466 -30.61 -34.30 51.10
CA PRO A 466 -30.16 -34.60 49.73
C PRO A 466 -31.19 -34.29 48.61
N GLN A 467 -30.86 -34.72 47.39
CA GLN A 467 -31.51 -34.54 46.07
C GLN A 467 -32.98 -35.00 45.96
N LEU A 468 -33.71 -34.38 45.01
CA LEU A 468 -34.54 -35.06 43.99
C LEU A 468 -34.83 -34.10 42.82
N ALA A 469 -34.80 -34.58 41.57
CA ALA A 469 -35.07 -33.77 40.37
C ALA A 469 -36.49 -34.02 39.82
N PRO A 470 -37.12 -33.03 39.18
CA PRO A 470 -37.88 -33.36 37.98
C PRO A 470 -37.82 -32.34 36.81
N VAL A 471 -37.99 -32.92 35.63
CA VAL A 471 -38.41 -32.46 34.29
C VAL A 471 -39.16 -31.10 34.20
N PRO A 472 -38.91 -30.26 33.16
CA PRO A 472 -39.58 -28.97 32.96
C PRO A 472 -40.99 -29.07 32.33
N VAL A 473 -41.85 -28.08 32.65
CA VAL A 473 -43.17 -27.81 32.04
C VAL A 473 -43.34 -26.28 31.86
N PRO A 474 -44.36 -25.74 31.15
CA PRO A 474 -44.14 -24.74 30.10
C PRO A 474 -44.31 -23.28 30.55
N ALA A 475 -43.72 -22.36 29.78
CA ALA A 475 -43.81 -20.91 30.03
C ALA A 475 -45.15 -20.30 29.53
N PRO A 476 -45.75 -19.33 30.26
CA PRO A 476 -47.00 -18.66 29.89
C PRO A 476 -46.80 -17.50 28.89
N ALA A 477 -47.89 -17.07 28.27
CA ALA A 477 -47.90 -16.05 27.20
C ALA A 477 -47.70 -14.59 27.70
N PRO A 478 -47.14 -13.69 26.86
CA PRO A 478 -46.87 -12.29 27.20
C PRO A 478 -48.10 -11.35 27.01
N PRO A 479 -48.13 -10.19 27.70
CA PRO A 479 -49.21 -9.20 27.60
C PRO A 479 -49.12 -8.28 26.36
N MET A 480 -50.25 -7.63 26.03
CA MET A 480 -50.45 -6.83 24.81
C MET A 480 -49.76 -5.45 24.80
N GLN A 481 -49.41 -4.97 23.61
CA GLN A 481 -48.85 -3.63 23.34
C GLN A 481 -49.92 -2.59 22.96
N PRO A 482 -49.69 -1.28 23.20
CA PRO A 482 -50.57 -0.20 22.74
C PRO A 482 -50.37 0.17 21.25
N LEU A 483 -51.40 0.79 20.65
CA LEU A 483 -51.52 1.02 19.20
C LEU A 483 -50.57 2.09 18.61
N ALA A 484 -50.20 1.89 17.34
CA ALA A 484 -49.51 2.85 16.48
C ALA A 484 -50.49 3.65 15.58
N PRO A 485 -50.11 4.86 15.09
CA PRO A 485 -50.98 5.69 14.24
C PRO A 485 -51.16 5.16 12.81
N ALA A 486 -52.26 5.58 12.17
CA ALA A 486 -52.74 5.03 10.91
C ALA A 486 -51.85 5.35 9.68
N ALA A 487 -51.62 4.32 8.85
CA ALA A 487 -50.98 4.46 7.54
C ALA A 487 -52.02 4.76 6.44
N GLN A 488 -51.63 5.58 5.46
CA GLN A 488 -52.44 5.87 4.28
C GLN A 488 -52.46 4.65 3.33
N GLN A 489 -53.62 4.36 2.72
CA GLN A 489 -53.77 3.26 1.77
C GLN A 489 -53.07 3.57 0.44
N MET A 490 -52.20 2.67 -0.01
CA MET A 490 -51.74 2.65 -1.41
C MET A 490 -52.76 1.90 -2.30
N PRO A 491 -52.97 2.32 -3.56
CA PRO A 491 -53.86 1.63 -4.48
C PRO A 491 -53.31 0.26 -4.90
N ALA A 492 -54.21 -0.69 -5.16
CA ALA A 492 -53.87 -2.05 -5.57
C ALA A 492 -53.19 -2.10 -6.96
N PRO A 493 -52.27 -3.06 -7.21
CA PRO A 493 -51.61 -3.20 -8.50
C PRO A 493 -52.56 -3.69 -9.60
N VAL A 494 -52.46 -3.07 -10.77
CA VAL A 494 -53.15 -3.48 -12.00
C VAL A 494 -52.48 -4.75 -12.56
N PRO A 495 -53.23 -5.78 -13.01
CA PRO A 495 -52.63 -6.99 -13.58
C PRO A 495 -51.90 -6.69 -14.89
N ILE A 496 -50.66 -7.19 -15.00
CA ILE A 496 -49.82 -7.07 -16.18
C ILE A 496 -50.33 -8.04 -17.27
N PRO A 497 -50.53 -7.60 -18.53
CA PRO A 497 -50.88 -8.51 -19.63
C PRO A 497 -49.79 -9.55 -19.88
N ALA A 498 -50.19 -10.79 -20.17
CA ALA A 498 -49.24 -11.84 -20.55
C ALA A 498 -48.47 -11.46 -21.83
N PRO A 499 -47.16 -11.76 -21.94
CA PRO A 499 -46.38 -11.43 -23.12
C PRO A 499 -46.88 -12.22 -24.33
N LEU A 500 -47.00 -11.52 -25.47
CA LEU A 500 -47.24 -12.15 -26.77
C LEU A 500 -46.08 -13.09 -27.12
N PRO A 501 -46.33 -14.24 -27.79
CA PRO A 501 -45.27 -15.14 -28.20
C PRO A 501 -44.34 -14.45 -29.20
N THR A 502 -43.04 -14.56 -28.97
CA THR A 502 -42.01 -14.04 -29.88
C THR A 502 -42.08 -14.75 -31.23
N PRO A 503 -41.98 -14.02 -32.36
CA PRO A 503 -41.92 -14.65 -33.68
C PRO A 503 -40.67 -15.52 -33.80
N VAL A 504 -40.85 -16.75 -34.29
CA VAL A 504 -39.75 -17.68 -34.56
C VAL A 504 -38.83 -17.08 -35.64
N PRO A 505 -37.51 -17.05 -35.45
CA PRO A 505 -36.59 -16.61 -36.49
C PRO A 505 -36.74 -17.47 -37.75
N ALA A 506 -36.89 -16.83 -38.91
CA ALA A 506 -36.80 -17.53 -40.19
C ALA A 506 -35.40 -18.16 -40.33
N PRO A 507 -35.28 -19.37 -40.93
CA PRO A 507 -33.99 -20.03 -41.07
C PRO A 507 -33.05 -19.18 -41.93
N VAL A 508 -31.88 -18.87 -41.39
CA VAL A 508 -30.81 -18.17 -42.11
C VAL A 508 -30.36 -19.06 -43.28
N PRO A 509 -30.28 -18.55 -44.53
CA PRO A 509 -29.74 -19.31 -45.64
C PRO A 509 -28.31 -19.78 -45.33
N ALA A 510 -28.00 -21.05 -45.60
CA ALA A 510 -26.66 -21.58 -45.41
C ALA A 510 -25.63 -20.74 -46.20
N PRO A 511 -24.47 -20.41 -45.62
CA PRO A 511 -23.45 -19.65 -46.33
C PRO A 511 -22.99 -20.44 -47.55
N MET A 512 -22.97 -19.80 -48.72
CA MET A 512 -22.37 -20.38 -49.92
C MET A 512 -20.89 -20.69 -49.66
N PRO A 513 -20.36 -21.81 -50.17
CA PRO A 513 -18.94 -22.11 -50.04
C PRO A 513 -18.11 -21.02 -50.71
N ALA A 514 -17.16 -20.44 -49.97
CA ALA A 514 -16.22 -19.48 -50.52
C ALA A 514 -15.39 -20.14 -51.65
N PRO A 515 -15.09 -19.43 -52.74
CA PRO A 515 -14.29 -19.99 -53.82
C PRO A 515 -12.89 -20.34 -53.33
N VAL A 516 -12.45 -21.56 -53.64
CA VAL A 516 -11.11 -22.06 -53.30
C VAL A 516 -10.06 -21.19 -54.01
N PRO A 517 -9.06 -20.63 -53.31
CA PRO A 517 -7.97 -19.91 -53.95
C PRO A 517 -7.20 -20.83 -54.91
N ALA A 518 -6.93 -20.34 -56.12
CA ALA A 518 -6.08 -21.04 -57.07
C ALA A 518 -4.66 -21.26 -56.48
N PRO A 519 -4.00 -22.40 -56.76
CA PRO A 519 -2.68 -22.69 -56.20
C PRO A 519 -1.64 -21.68 -56.71
N VAL A 520 -0.94 -21.04 -55.77
CA VAL A 520 0.17 -20.13 -56.06
C VAL A 520 1.36 -20.94 -56.60
N PRO A 521 2.00 -20.54 -57.72
CA PRO A 521 3.17 -21.24 -58.23
C PRO A 521 4.32 -21.25 -57.21
N ALA A 522 5.01 -22.39 -57.10
CA ALA A 522 6.20 -22.49 -56.25
C ALA A 522 7.31 -21.53 -56.76
N PRO A 523 8.04 -20.83 -55.88
CA PRO A 523 9.13 -19.95 -56.29
C PRO A 523 10.29 -20.77 -56.88
N ALA A 524 10.85 -20.28 -57.99
CA ALA A 524 12.04 -20.86 -58.60
C ALA A 524 13.26 -20.73 -57.66
N PRO A 525 14.22 -21.68 -57.70
CA PRO A 525 15.40 -21.63 -56.84
C PRO A 525 16.29 -20.44 -57.18
N ALA A 526 16.63 -19.63 -56.17
CA ALA A 526 17.53 -18.49 -56.33
C ALA A 526 18.96 -18.96 -56.57
N ALA A 527 19.63 -18.38 -57.58
CA ALA A 527 21.02 -18.66 -57.88
C ALA A 527 21.97 -18.13 -56.78
N THR A 528 23.02 -18.88 -56.48
CA THR A 528 24.04 -18.54 -55.48
C THR A 528 25.02 -17.49 -56.01
N GLY A 529 24.89 -16.25 -55.53
CA GLY A 529 25.86 -15.17 -55.71
C GLY A 529 26.46 -14.73 -54.36
N PRO A 530 27.73 -14.30 -54.28
CA PRO A 530 28.38 -13.95 -53.02
C PRO A 530 27.94 -12.58 -52.47
N THR A 531 27.59 -12.52 -51.19
CA THR A 531 27.15 -11.30 -50.49
C THR A 531 28.35 -10.43 -50.05
N PRO A 532 28.31 -9.09 -50.23
CA PRO A 532 29.31 -8.18 -49.66
C PRO A 532 29.10 -7.97 -48.13
N PRO A 533 30.15 -7.61 -47.36
CA PRO A 533 30.04 -7.46 -45.92
C PRO A 533 29.53 -6.06 -45.48
N GLY A 534 28.64 -6.03 -44.48
CA GLY A 534 28.64 -4.95 -43.48
C GLY A 534 27.47 -3.96 -43.42
N VAL A 535 26.23 -4.41 -43.15
CA VAL A 535 25.20 -3.60 -42.44
C VAL A 535 24.34 -4.51 -41.55
N PRO A 536 24.19 -4.26 -40.23
CA PRO A 536 23.30 -5.05 -39.38
C PRO A 536 21.86 -4.53 -39.40
N ALA A 537 20.91 -5.43 -39.66
CA ALA A 537 19.50 -5.20 -39.37
C ALA A 537 19.16 -5.56 -37.91
N ARG A 538 18.07 -4.98 -37.40
CA ARG A 538 17.55 -5.08 -36.02
C ARG A 538 17.76 -6.43 -35.30
N GLY A 539 18.30 -6.35 -34.08
CA GLY A 539 17.73 -7.10 -32.95
C GLY A 539 18.23 -8.53 -32.68
N GLY A 540 19.54 -8.78 -32.77
CA GLY A 540 20.14 -10.01 -32.25
C GLY A 540 21.60 -9.82 -31.85
N LEU A 541 21.98 -10.24 -30.64
CA LEU A 541 23.39 -10.30 -30.23
C LEU A 541 24.04 -11.52 -30.87
N THR A 542 25.28 -11.36 -31.37
CA THR A 542 26.02 -12.47 -31.98
C THR A 542 26.85 -13.23 -30.95
N ALA A 543 27.18 -14.49 -31.24
CA ALA A 543 27.92 -15.37 -30.32
C ALA A 543 29.33 -14.87 -29.92
N ALA A 544 29.85 -13.83 -30.58
CA ALA A 544 31.09 -13.16 -30.20
C ALA A 544 30.94 -12.21 -28.98
N GLN A 545 29.73 -11.76 -28.65
CA GLN A 545 29.47 -10.83 -27.54
C GLN A 545 29.31 -11.51 -26.17
N VAL A 546 29.37 -12.85 -26.12
CA VAL A 546 29.23 -13.66 -24.89
C VAL A 546 30.60 -14.04 -24.28
N ARG A 547 31.73 -13.65 -24.90
CA ARG A 547 33.08 -13.83 -24.35
C ARG A 547 33.88 -12.53 -24.41
N GLY A 548 33.77 -11.69 -23.37
CA GLY A 548 34.47 -10.39 -23.39
C GLY A 548 34.37 -9.50 -22.14
N MET A 549 34.40 -10.05 -20.91
CA MET A 549 34.53 -9.24 -19.69
C MET A 549 35.39 -9.92 -18.60
N THR A 550 36.71 -10.06 -18.87
CA THR A 550 37.73 -10.31 -17.84
C THR A 550 39.01 -9.54 -18.14
N ALA A 551 38.99 -8.22 -17.92
CA ALA A 551 40.19 -7.38 -17.87
C ALA A 551 39.95 -6.18 -16.94
N PRO A 552 40.70 -6.00 -15.84
CA PRO A 552 40.62 -4.81 -15.00
C PRO A 552 41.47 -3.65 -15.57
N PRO A 553 41.15 -2.38 -15.25
CA PRO A 553 41.95 -1.23 -15.65
C PRO A 553 43.31 -1.18 -14.89
N PRO A 554 44.35 -0.53 -15.46
CA PRO A 554 45.67 -0.50 -14.86
C PRO A 554 45.76 0.52 -13.71
N GLY A 555 46.16 0.10 -12.51
CA GLY A 555 46.54 1.04 -11.44
C GLY A 555 46.39 0.62 -9.98
N ASN A 556 47.04 -0.46 -9.54
CA ASN A 556 47.65 -0.53 -8.18
C ASN A 556 48.51 -1.81 -8.02
N PRO A 557 49.73 -1.74 -7.46
CA PRO A 557 50.55 -2.92 -7.21
C PRO A 557 50.25 -3.55 -5.85
N GLY A 558 49.88 -4.83 -5.85
CA GLY A 558 49.80 -5.65 -4.64
C GLY A 558 48.37 -6.12 -4.31
N LEU A 559 48.04 -7.34 -4.77
CA LEU A 559 47.18 -8.34 -4.13
C LEU A 559 47.14 -9.57 -5.06
N THR A 560 47.53 -10.74 -4.55
CA THR A 560 47.53 -12.02 -5.29
C THR A 560 46.13 -12.65 -5.31
N PRO A 561 45.61 -13.12 -6.47
CA PRO A 561 44.31 -13.79 -6.53
C PRO A 561 44.41 -15.26 -6.10
N ALA A 562 43.46 -15.71 -5.28
CA ALA A 562 43.25 -17.11 -4.95
C ALA A 562 42.54 -17.87 -6.11
N PRO A 563 42.71 -19.19 -6.24
CA PRO A 563 42.14 -19.94 -7.36
C PRO A 563 40.62 -20.08 -7.26
N ALA A 564 39.93 -19.91 -8.40
CA ALA A 564 38.49 -20.12 -8.50
C ALA A 564 38.15 -21.62 -8.48
N THR A 565 37.22 -22.02 -7.62
CA THR A 565 36.64 -23.37 -7.62
C THR A 565 35.66 -23.50 -8.79
N GLY A 566 36.04 -24.27 -9.80
CA GLY A 566 35.24 -24.50 -11.00
C GLY A 566 34.01 -25.40 -10.74
N TRP A 567 32.94 -25.15 -11.51
CA TRP A 567 31.83 -26.09 -11.64
C TRP A 567 32.31 -27.40 -12.31
N PRO A 568 31.81 -28.58 -11.91
CA PRO A 568 32.25 -29.85 -12.49
C PRO A 568 31.81 -30.00 -13.96
N SER A 569 32.70 -30.56 -14.77
CA SER A 569 32.48 -30.81 -16.20
C SER A 569 31.26 -31.71 -16.48
N PRO A 570 30.59 -31.56 -17.65
CA PRO A 570 29.37 -32.30 -18.00
C PRO A 570 29.56 -33.82 -18.22
N GLN A 571 30.72 -34.38 -17.90
CA GLN A 571 31.05 -35.81 -18.02
C GLN A 571 30.70 -36.62 -16.75
N ASN A 572 30.26 -35.97 -15.67
CA ASN A 572 29.90 -36.60 -14.39
C ASN A 572 28.38 -36.87 -14.21
N TRP A 573 27.57 -36.75 -15.25
CA TRP A 573 26.15 -37.14 -15.19
C TRP A 573 25.99 -38.63 -15.55
N PRO A 574 25.32 -39.45 -14.72
CA PRO A 574 25.03 -40.84 -15.07
C PRO A 574 24.02 -40.89 -16.22
N ASN A 575 24.35 -41.63 -17.28
CA ASN A 575 23.47 -41.84 -18.44
C ASN A 575 22.21 -42.62 -18.04
N ALA A 576 21.04 -41.97 -18.12
CA ALA A 576 19.75 -42.64 -18.06
C ALA A 576 19.38 -43.23 -19.44
N ALA A 577 19.96 -44.38 -19.78
CA ALA A 577 19.61 -45.15 -20.97
C ALA A 577 19.65 -46.65 -20.66
N GLY A 578 18.48 -47.26 -20.45
CA GLY A 578 18.39 -48.71 -20.25
C GLY A 578 17.17 -49.21 -19.49
N MET A 579 15.98 -49.13 -20.10
CA MET A 579 14.95 -50.18 -19.96
C MET A 579 14.06 -50.18 -21.21
N GLY A 580 14.23 -51.21 -22.04
CA GLY A 580 13.39 -51.50 -23.19
C GLY A 580 13.31 -53.02 -23.41
N GLN A 581 12.15 -53.58 -23.07
CA GLN A 581 11.60 -54.89 -23.45
C GLN A 581 12.45 -56.17 -23.25
N ALA A 582 11.96 -57.03 -22.34
CA ALA A 582 11.71 -58.46 -22.61
C ALA A 582 10.71 -58.99 -21.56
N GLY A 583 9.62 -59.64 -22.00
CA GLY A 583 8.54 -60.13 -21.13
C GLY A 583 7.19 -60.02 -21.79
#